data_AF-A0A7C5J2A1-F1
#
_entry.id   AF-A0A7C5J2A1-F1
#
_cell.length_a   1.000
_cell.length_b   1.000
_cell.length_c   1.000
_cell.angle_alpha   90.00
_cell.angle_beta   90.00
_cell.angle_gamma   90.00
#
_symmetry.space_group_name_H-M   'P 1'
#
loop_
_entity.id
_entity.type
_entity.pdbx_description
1 polymer ?
#
loop_
_entity_poly.entity_id
_entity_poly.type
_entity_poly.pdbx_seq_one_letter_code
_entity_poly.pdbx_strand_id
1 'polypeptide(L)' 'MKVHLVDGTYELFRAFYGGRPRKGPDGREVGATQQLMRSMLVLLSEPDVSHVGLA' A
#
# COMPACT_ATOMS: atom_id res chain seq x y z
N MET A 1 -20.83 6.80 -4.30
CA MET A 1 -19.76 6.88 -3.28
C MET A 1 -19.38 5.46 -2.88
N LYS A 2 -18.15 5.04 -3.17
CA LYS A 2 -17.59 3.74 -2.79
C LYS A 2 -16.37 3.91 -1.89
N VAL A 3 -16.17 2.95 -1.00
CA VAL A 3 -15.04 2.88 -0.06
C VAL A 3 -14.44 1.48 -0.15
N HIS A 4 -13.11 1.41 -0.30
CA HIS A 4 -12.36 0.17 -0.15
C HIS A 4 -11.87 0.04 1.28
N LEU A 5 -12.12 -1.10 1.92
CA LEU A 5 -11.55 -1.45 3.22
C LEU A 5 -10.49 -2.54 3.00
N VAL A 6 -9.26 -2.22 3.38
CA VAL A 6 -8.10 -3.06 3.15
C VAL A 6 -7.54 -3.52 4.50
N ASP A 7 -7.14 -4.79 4.59
CA ASP A 7 -6.34 -5.29 5.70
C ASP A 7 -4.93 -4.71 5.59
N GLY A 8 -4.66 -3.65 6.36
CA GLY A 8 -3.41 -2.92 6.25
C GLY A 8 -2.20 -3.71 6.77
N THR A 9 -2.44 -4.49 7.82
CA THR A 9 -1.38 -5.27 8.48
C THR A 9 -0.93 -6.40 7.57
N TYR A 10 -1.88 -7.14 7.00
CA TYR A 10 -1.57 -8.21 6.06
C TYR A 10 -0.93 -7.66 4.79
N GLU A 11 -1.46 -6.59 4.19
CA GLU A 11 -0.91 -6.05 2.95
C GLU A 11 0.51 -5.49 3.12
N LEU A 12 0.80 -4.85 4.26
CA LEU A 12 2.15 -4.39 4.57
C LEU A 12 3.11 -5.58 4.76
N PHE A 13 2.69 -6.61 5.48
CA PHE A 13 3.47 -7.84 5.68
C PHE A 13 3.75 -8.53 4.33
N ARG A 14 2.71 -8.71 3.51
CA ARG A 14 2.81 -9.33 2.18
C ARG A 14 3.75 -8.53 1.27
N ALA A 15 3.69 -7.20 1.30
CA ALA A 15 4.60 -6.34 0.54
C ALA A 15 6.05 -6.45 1.01
N PHE A 16 6.28 -6.52 2.33
CA PHE A 16 7.62 -6.62 2.91
C PHE A 16 8.31 -7.95 2.59
N TYR A 17 7.59 -9.06 2.71
CA TYR A 17 8.18 -10.39 2.51
C TYR A 17 8.04 -10.94 1.08
N GLY A 18 7.15 -10.37 0.26
CA GLY A 18 6.95 -10.77 -1.14
C GLY A 18 7.63 -9.88 -2.17
N GLY A 19 8.01 -8.64 -1.81
CA GLY A 19 8.62 -7.66 -2.71
C GLY A 19 10.15 -7.76 -2.79
N ARG A 20 10.74 -7.06 -3.76
CA ARG A 20 12.20 -6.81 -3.77
C ARG A 20 12.52 -5.72 -2.73
N PRO A 21 13.47 -5.95 -1.80
CA PRO A 21 13.85 -4.94 -0.82
C PRO A 21 14.34 -3.67 -1.49
N ARG A 22 13.97 -2.51 -0.94
CA ARG A 22 14.46 -1.23 -1.45
C ARG A 22 14.78 -0.30 -0.31
N LYS A 23 15.97 0.31 -0.39
CA LYS A 23 16.48 1.22 0.63
C LYS A 23 16.25 2.68 0.24
N GLY A 24 15.93 3.50 1.24
CA GLY A 24 15.92 4.95 1.11
C GLY A 24 17.34 5.55 1.15
N PRO A 25 17.47 6.88 0.99
CA PRO A 25 18.76 7.57 1.04
C PRO A 25 19.53 7.37 2.35
N ASP A 26 18.83 7.09 3.46
CA ASP A 26 19.38 6.80 4.78
C ASP A 26 19.65 5.30 5.02
N GLY A 27 19.46 4.46 4.01
CA GLY A 27 19.67 3.02 4.08
C GLY A 27 18.52 2.22 4.69
N ARG A 28 17.43 2.84 5.14
CA ARG A 28 16.27 2.15 5.72
C ARG A 28 15.42 1.46 4.65
N GLU A 29 14.81 0.32 5.00
CA GLU A 29 13.85 -0.35 4.13
C GLU A 29 12.61 0.53 3.93
N VAL A 30 12.21 0.74 2.67
CA VAL A 30 11.05 1.56 2.27
C VAL A 30 10.25 0.91 1.12
N GLY A 31 10.59 -0.30 0.72
CA GLY A 31 9.96 -1.03 -0.37
C GLY A 31 8.52 -1.37 -0.05
N ALA A 32 8.27 -1.95 1.13
CA ALA A 32 6.94 -2.36 1.54
C ALA A 32 5.97 -1.17 1.62
N THR A 33 6.40 -0.08 2.26
CA THR A 33 5.61 1.15 2.38
C THR A 33 5.28 1.76 1.03
N GLN A 34 6.24 1.83 0.10
CA GLN A 34 5.95 2.39 -1.22
C GLN A 34 5.05 1.48 -2.07
N GLN A 35 5.22 0.16 -1.96
CA GLN A 35 4.34 -0.78 -2.65
C GLN A 35 2.90 -0.66 -2.13
N LEU A 36 2.72 -0.61 -0.81
CA LEU A 36 1.41 -0.43 -0.18
C LEU A 36 0.74 0.86 -0.67
N MET A 37 1.45 1.99 -0.62
CA MET A 37 0.91 3.28 -1.06
C MET A 37 0.55 3.28 -2.56
N ARG A 38 1.35 2.64 -3.40
CA ARG A 38 1.04 2.51 -4.83
C ARG A 38 -0.25 1.72 -5.05
N SER A 39 -0.47 0.64 -4.31
CA SER A 39 -1.71 -0.14 -4.37
C SER A 39 -2.93 0.69 -3.93
N MET A 40 -2.80 1.51 -2.88
CA MET A 40 -3.90 2.37 -2.43
C MET A 40 -4.26 3.43 -3.49
N LEU A 41 -3.26 4.01 -4.15
CA LEU A 41 -3.49 4.98 -5.24
C LEU A 41 -4.20 4.35 -6.43
N VAL A 42 -3.90 3.09 -6.77
CA VAL A 42 -4.61 2.35 -7.82
C VAL A 42 -6.07 2.18 -7.44
N LEU A 43 -6.37 1.71 -6.24
CA LEU A 43 -7.74 1.54 -5.76
C LEU A 43 -8.52 2.86 -5.73
N LEU A 44 -7.86 3.94 -5.30
CA LEU A 44 -8.47 5.27 -5.24
C LEU A 44 -8.73 5.86 -6.64
N SER A 45 -7.99 5.43 -7.66
CA SER A 45 -8.16 5.90 -9.05
C SER A 45 -9.37 5.28 -9.77
N GLU A 46 -10.02 4.28 -9.16
CA GLU A 46 -11.20 3.64 -9.74
C GLU A 46 -12.42 4.58 -9.76
N PRO A 47 -13.29 4.48 -10.78
CA PRO A 47 -14.51 5.26 -10.84
C PRO A 47 -15.40 5.09 -9.59
N ASP A 48 -15.97 6.20 -9.12
CA ASP A 48 -16.87 6.30 -7.98
C ASP A 48 -16.26 5.96 -6.60
N VAL A 49 -14.96 5.64 -6.53
CA VAL A 49 -14.23 5.46 -5.27
C VAL A 49 -13.84 6.83 -4.73
N SER A 50 -14.11 7.02 -3.43
CA SER A 50 -13.85 8.29 -2.74
C SER A 50 -12.83 8.14 -1.61
N HIS A 51 -12.71 6.94 -1.04
CA HIS A 51 -11.86 6.66 0.11
C HIS A 51 -11.30 5.25 0.02
N VAL A 52 -10.10 5.08 0.58
CA VAL A 52 -9.52 3.77 0.90
C VAL A 52 -9.12 3.81 2.36
N GLY A 53 -9.65 2.89 3.16
CA GLY A 53 -9.36 2.75 4.58
C GLY A 53 -8.52 1.51 4.84
N LEU A 54 -7.56 1.62 5.75
CA LEU A 54 -6.81 0.48 6.27
C LEU A 54 -7.36 0.16 7.68
N ALA A 55 -7.72 -1.10 7.91
CA ALA A 55 -8.12 -1.62 9.22
C ALA A 55 -7.07 -2.60 9.76
#